data_AF-A0A6L7X5J3-F1
#
_entry.id   AF-A0A6L7X5J3-F1
#
_cell.length_a   1.000
_cell.length_b   1.000
_cell.length_c   1.000
_cell.angle_alpha   90.00
_cell.angle_beta   90.00
_cell.angle_gamma   90.00
#
_symmetry.space_group_name_H-M   'P 1'
#
loop_
_entity.id
_entity.type
_entity.pdbx_description
1 polymer ?
#
loop_
_entity_poly.entity_id
_entity_poly.type
_entity_poly.pdbx_seq_one_letter_code
_entity_poly.pdbx_strand_id
1 'polypeptide(L)'
;MRKLVLGLVVAMVVVALAAPVQALECDGIRLSDGCLFTKTGGDTPNVPDDGYAVTNLGGVPMWDFVRDKDLQALGYPISGRWVEGPFTLQAFQKVILQWDSANRRMNWFNTLDALANRYPQIQLPNVPPHQTLPEDQGVTDFSVIVQNHLALLDANPKIKAEFLAEPDWLNLYGLPIRYEEREVNGNPQGLQLLRAQRIVFEVWNVPAPGTALGAVGRQNVPDKVKKLSNVIIPDAAKPPVLAGQAAGPASAPPTAAPQPVSPPAPTPAPTAAPPPVRSTEPTPATTAVPVASIPGPRTLPRGLTGYGIQGEFRRPDDGRLADLVTGAGLNWVKQQIPWQEVETRPGVFNWGPTDRFVNTMRGRGLNIMLSVVKAPDFYKAEQSKVIII
;
A
#
# COMPACT_ATOMS: atom_id res chain seq x y z
N MET A 1 -32.40 -68.51 -27.50
CA MET A 1 -33.26 -67.31 -27.32
C MET A 1 -32.43 -66.19 -26.72
N ARG A 2 -32.81 -64.91 -26.97
CA ARG A 2 -32.19 -63.71 -26.36
C ARG A 2 -32.09 -63.81 -24.83
N LYS A 3 -30.99 -63.32 -24.25
CA LYS A 3 -30.97 -62.07 -23.45
C LYS A 3 -29.61 -61.39 -23.61
N LEU A 4 -29.59 -60.12 -24.00
CA LEU A 4 -28.39 -59.27 -23.85
C LEU A 4 -28.35 -58.77 -22.40
N VAL A 5 -27.15 -58.65 -21.83
CA VAL A 5 -26.92 -57.82 -20.63
C VAL A 5 -26.35 -56.50 -21.13
N LEU A 6 -27.19 -55.46 -21.16
CA LEU A 6 -26.78 -54.12 -21.57
C LEU A 6 -26.24 -53.36 -20.35
N GLY A 7 -24.92 -53.19 -20.28
CA GLY A 7 -24.29 -52.42 -19.21
C GLY A 7 -24.59 -50.92 -19.38
N LEU A 8 -25.36 -50.34 -18.45
CA LEU A 8 -25.68 -48.92 -18.46
C LEU A 8 -24.49 -48.09 -17.93
N VAL A 9 -23.60 -47.68 -18.84
CA VAL A 9 -22.55 -46.70 -18.52
C VAL A 9 -23.19 -45.32 -18.40
N VAL A 10 -23.45 -44.87 -17.16
CA VAL A 10 -23.90 -43.51 -16.90
C VAL A 10 -22.71 -42.57 -17.03
N ALA A 11 -22.60 -41.90 -18.18
CA ALA A 11 -21.65 -40.82 -18.37
C ALA A 11 -22.08 -39.60 -17.54
N MET A 12 -21.46 -39.40 -16.36
CA MET A 12 -21.55 -38.14 -15.62
C MET A 12 -20.84 -37.04 -16.42
N VAL A 13 -21.59 -36.32 -17.25
CA VAL A 13 -21.14 -35.06 -17.83
C VAL A 13 -21.08 -34.03 -16.72
N VAL A 14 -19.90 -33.86 -16.13
CA VAL A 14 -19.61 -32.75 -15.20
C VAL A 14 -19.56 -31.47 -16.03
N VAL A 15 -20.72 -30.84 -16.21
CA VAL A 15 -20.79 -29.47 -16.71
C VAL A 15 -20.20 -28.56 -15.63
N ALA A 16 -18.91 -28.25 -15.78
CA ALA A 16 -18.28 -27.20 -15.00
C ALA A 16 -18.93 -25.87 -15.40
N LEU A 17 -19.97 -25.48 -14.65
CA LEU A 17 -20.56 -24.15 -14.72
C LEU A 17 -19.48 -23.14 -14.28
N ALA A 18 -18.77 -22.60 -15.26
CA ALA A 18 -17.94 -21.42 -15.05
C ALA A 18 -18.85 -20.33 -14.47
N ALA A 19 -18.60 -19.95 -13.21
CA ALA A 19 -19.29 -18.83 -12.60
C ALA A 19 -19.09 -17.60 -13.49
N PRO A 20 -20.13 -16.80 -13.77
CA PRO A 20 -19.98 -15.62 -14.61
C PRO A 20 -18.94 -14.70 -13.96
N VAL A 21 -17.90 -14.34 -14.71
CA VAL A 21 -16.84 -13.45 -14.23
C VAL A 21 -17.47 -12.13 -13.84
N GLN A 22 -17.48 -11.84 -12.54
CA GLN A 22 -18.10 -10.63 -12.01
C GLN A 22 -17.16 -9.45 -12.27
N ALA A 23 -17.64 -8.51 -13.06
CA ALA A 23 -17.03 -7.19 -13.22
C ALA A 23 -16.85 -6.52 -11.85
N LEU A 24 -15.89 -5.59 -11.75
CA LEU A 24 -15.74 -4.69 -10.61
C LEU A 24 -16.97 -3.76 -10.52
N GLU A 25 -18.02 -4.24 -9.87
CA GLU A 25 -19.15 -3.40 -9.46
C GLU A 25 -18.68 -2.34 -8.46
N CYS A 26 -19.42 -1.22 -8.39
CA CYS A 26 -19.11 -0.16 -7.44
C CYS A 26 -19.45 -0.59 -6.00
N ASP A 27 -18.42 -1.08 -5.31
CA ASP A 27 -18.47 -1.58 -3.94
C ASP A 27 -18.25 -0.43 -2.93
N GLY A 28 -19.26 0.42 -2.84
CA GLY A 28 -19.25 1.67 -2.07
C GLY A 28 -20.26 2.69 -2.64
N ILE A 29 -19.88 3.95 -2.73
CA ILE A 29 -20.77 5.04 -3.17
C ILE A 29 -20.56 5.32 -4.67
N ARG A 30 -21.62 5.17 -5.47
CA ARG A 30 -21.59 5.51 -6.90
C ARG A 30 -21.47 7.02 -7.12
N LEU A 31 -20.59 7.40 -8.03
CA LEU A 31 -20.35 8.78 -8.47
C LEU A 31 -20.85 8.93 -9.91
N SER A 32 -21.04 10.17 -10.38
CA SER A 32 -21.53 10.43 -11.75
C SER A 32 -20.59 9.93 -12.86
N ASP A 33 -19.30 9.80 -12.56
CA ASP A 33 -18.25 9.33 -13.46
C ASP A 33 -17.38 8.22 -12.86
N GLY A 34 -17.84 7.55 -11.79
CA GLY A 34 -16.96 6.70 -10.98
C GLY A 34 -17.59 5.96 -9.80
N CYS A 35 -16.71 5.50 -8.92
CA CYS A 35 -17.05 4.87 -7.64
C CYS A 35 -16.11 5.34 -6.52
N LEU A 36 -16.64 5.59 -5.33
CA LEU A 36 -15.88 5.70 -4.09
C LEU A 36 -15.89 4.33 -3.38
N PHE A 37 -14.75 3.65 -3.34
CA PHE A 37 -14.60 2.36 -2.68
C PHE A 37 -14.32 2.55 -1.19
N THR A 38 -15.27 2.15 -0.35
CA THR A 38 -15.27 2.44 1.10
C THR A 38 -14.59 1.35 1.93
N LYS A 39 -14.56 0.10 1.44
CA LYS A 39 -13.95 -1.05 2.14
C LYS A 39 -12.48 -0.86 2.51
N THR A 40 -11.68 -0.25 1.65
CA THR A 40 -10.27 0.08 1.94
C THR A 40 -10.08 1.40 2.70
N GLY A 41 -11.16 2.15 2.94
CA GLY A 41 -11.23 3.17 3.99
C GLY A 41 -11.43 2.58 5.40
N GLY A 42 -11.65 1.27 5.55
CA GLY A 42 -12.12 0.58 6.75
C GLY A 42 -11.41 0.81 8.10
N ASP A 43 -10.23 1.44 8.11
CA ASP A 43 -9.49 1.84 9.32
C ASP A 43 -9.77 3.30 9.78
N THR A 44 -10.59 4.08 9.05
CA THR A 44 -10.90 5.47 9.38
C THR A 44 -12.05 5.62 10.39
N PRO A 45 -12.19 6.81 11.04
CA PRO A 45 -13.37 7.12 11.84
C PRO A 45 -14.66 7.37 11.02
N ASN A 46 -14.57 7.53 9.70
CA ASN A 46 -15.68 8.01 8.87
C ASN A 46 -16.31 6.93 7.99
N VAL A 47 -16.03 5.64 8.22
CA VAL A 47 -16.69 4.53 7.48
C VAL A 47 -18.21 4.59 7.72
N PRO A 48 -19.08 4.56 6.69
CA PRO A 48 -18.81 4.27 5.26
C PRO A 48 -18.72 5.53 4.35
N ASP A 49 -18.60 6.72 4.91
CA ASP A 49 -18.66 8.01 4.19
C ASP A 49 -17.32 8.44 3.56
N ASP A 50 -16.21 7.77 3.89
CA ASP A 50 -14.92 7.92 3.19
C ASP A 50 -14.43 6.64 2.48
N GLY A 51 -13.50 6.83 1.54
CA GLY A 51 -12.93 5.76 0.73
C GLY A 51 -11.94 6.27 -0.32
N TYR A 52 -11.61 5.42 -1.29
CA TYR A 52 -10.75 5.82 -2.42
C TYR A 52 -11.58 5.92 -3.71
N ALA A 53 -11.60 7.13 -4.29
CA ALA A 53 -12.38 7.41 -5.49
C ALA A 53 -11.64 6.95 -6.75
N VAL A 54 -12.31 6.15 -7.58
CA VAL A 54 -11.87 5.76 -8.92
C VAL A 54 -12.93 6.23 -9.92
N THR A 55 -12.56 7.23 -10.72
CA THR A 55 -13.48 8.03 -11.56
C THR A 55 -12.98 8.15 -13.00
N ASN A 56 -13.61 8.97 -13.85
CA ASN A 56 -13.09 9.40 -15.15
C ASN A 56 -12.60 10.88 -15.14
N LEU A 57 -12.70 11.53 -13.98
CA LEU A 57 -12.39 12.94 -13.72
C LEU A 57 -11.03 13.36 -14.27
N GLY A 58 -11.00 14.53 -14.91
CA GLY A 58 -9.82 15.06 -15.61
C GLY A 58 -9.54 14.40 -16.97
N GLY A 59 -10.46 13.60 -17.51
CA GLY A 59 -10.26 12.88 -18.77
C GLY A 59 -9.33 11.68 -18.65
N VAL A 60 -9.16 11.16 -17.43
CA VAL A 60 -8.34 9.99 -17.09
C VAL A 60 -9.30 8.81 -16.92
N PRO A 61 -9.44 7.89 -17.89
CA PRO A 61 -10.49 6.86 -17.93
C PRO A 61 -10.19 5.68 -17.00
N MET A 62 -9.90 5.97 -15.73
CA MET A 62 -9.54 4.95 -14.75
C MET A 62 -10.75 4.08 -14.39
N TRP A 63 -11.93 4.68 -14.18
CA TRP A 63 -13.15 3.93 -13.87
C TRP A 63 -13.59 3.05 -15.03
N ASP A 64 -13.60 3.60 -16.25
CA ASP A 64 -13.88 2.81 -17.46
C ASP A 64 -12.90 1.63 -17.61
N PHE A 65 -11.61 1.82 -17.32
CA PHE A 65 -10.62 0.74 -17.39
C PHE A 65 -10.81 -0.32 -16.29
N VAL A 66 -11.09 0.06 -15.04
CA VAL A 66 -11.13 -0.90 -13.92
C VAL A 66 -12.44 -1.65 -13.78
N ARG A 67 -13.59 -1.05 -14.13
CA ARG A 67 -14.90 -1.75 -14.02
C ARG A 67 -14.93 -3.01 -14.90
N ASP A 68 -14.23 -2.96 -16.04
CA ASP A 68 -14.07 -4.04 -17.02
C ASP A 68 -12.94 -5.04 -16.60
N LYS A 69 -12.65 -5.16 -15.29
CA LYS A 69 -11.67 -6.07 -14.67
C LYS A 69 -12.29 -6.81 -13.48
N ASP A 70 -11.66 -7.91 -13.08
CA ASP A 70 -11.98 -8.64 -11.87
C ASP A 70 -11.40 -7.94 -10.62
N LEU A 71 -12.21 -7.85 -9.56
CA LEU A 71 -11.78 -7.49 -8.20
C LEU A 71 -10.58 -8.32 -7.72
N GLN A 72 -10.52 -9.60 -8.09
CA GLN A 72 -9.42 -10.49 -7.72
C GLN A 72 -8.13 -10.21 -8.50
N ALA A 73 -8.19 -9.56 -9.66
CA ALA A 73 -7.00 -9.17 -10.41
C ALA A 73 -6.36 -7.90 -9.83
N LEU A 74 -7.15 -6.85 -9.60
CA LEU A 74 -6.66 -5.54 -9.12
C LEU A 74 -6.52 -5.46 -7.58
N GLY A 75 -7.45 -6.09 -6.87
CA GLY A 75 -7.79 -5.71 -5.49
C GLY A 75 -8.47 -4.34 -5.43
N TYR A 76 -8.84 -3.91 -4.22
CA TYR A 76 -9.46 -2.60 -3.99
C TYR A 76 -8.43 -1.46 -4.19
N PRO A 77 -8.85 -0.23 -4.54
CA PRO A 77 -7.97 0.94 -4.52
C PRO A 77 -7.44 1.21 -3.11
N ILE A 78 -6.18 1.61 -2.99
CA ILE A 78 -5.50 1.92 -1.72
C ILE A 78 -4.94 3.36 -1.68
N SER A 79 -5.19 4.16 -2.71
CA SER A 79 -4.78 5.57 -2.77
C SER A 79 -5.78 6.41 -3.59
N GLY A 80 -5.75 7.72 -3.37
CA GLY A 80 -6.15 8.69 -4.37
C GLY A 80 -5.18 8.71 -5.56
N ARG A 81 -5.40 9.60 -6.51
CA ARG A 81 -4.49 9.79 -7.65
C ARG A 81 -3.31 10.68 -7.29
N TRP A 82 -2.19 10.45 -7.98
CA TRP A 82 -1.11 11.42 -8.07
C TRP A 82 -0.64 11.56 -9.53
N VAL A 83 0.13 12.61 -9.80
CA VAL A 83 0.72 12.88 -11.11
C VAL A 83 2.23 12.72 -11.02
N GLU A 84 2.83 12.04 -11.99
CA GLU A 84 4.29 11.93 -12.14
C GLU A 84 4.65 12.19 -13.61
N GLY A 85 5.20 13.37 -13.91
CA GLY A 85 5.47 13.79 -15.29
C GLY A 85 4.18 13.82 -16.13
N PRO A 86 4.14 13.15 -17.31
CA PRO A 86 2.95 13.09 -18.16
C PRO A 86 1.90 12.05 -17.68
N PHE A 87 2.18 11.34 -16.59
CA PHE A 87 1.39 10.19 -16.14
C PHE A 87 0.50 10.53 -14.94
N THR A 88 -0.71 9.97 -14.93
CA THR A 88 -1.58 9.96 -13.75
C THR A 88 -1.66 8.55 -13.18
N LEU A 89 -1.28 8.37 -11.92
CA LEU A 89 -1.17 7.07 -11.28
C LEU A 89 -2.22 6.88 -10.18
N GLN A 90 -2.63 5.63 -9.94
CA GLN A 90 -3.46 5.24 -8.80
C GLN A 90 -3.09 3.82 -8.33
N ALA A 91 -2.99 3.63 -7.01
CA ALA A 91 -2.64 2.35 -6.42
C ALA A 91 -3.87 1.54 -6.02
N PHE A 92 -3.83 0.25 -6.30
CA PHE A 92 -4.74 -0.80 -5.85
C PHE A 92 -3.92 -1.81 -5.02
N GLN A 93 -4.55 -2.71 -4.29
CA GLN A 93 -3.85 -3.65 -3.40
C GLN A 93 -2.79 -4.48 -4.14
N LYS A 94 -3.10 -4.96 -5.36
CA LYS A 94 -2.24 -5.87 -6.13
C LYS A 94 -1.39 -5.16 -7.18
N VAL A 95 -1.87 -4.05 -7.75
CA VAL A 95 -1.18 -3.30 -8.82
C VAL A 95 -1.17 -1.78 -8.60
N ILE A 96 -0.31 -1.06 -9.32
CA ILE A 96 -0.45 0.39 -9.54
C ILE A 96 -0.77 0.59 -11.03
N LEU A 97 -1.81 1.35 -11.33
CA LEU A 97 -2.18 1.72 -12.70
C LEU A 97 -1.60 3.09 -13.04
N GLN A 98 -1.16 3.24 -14.29
CA GLN A 98 -0.47 4.43 -14.82
C GLN A 98 -1.11 4.84 -16.15
N TRP A 99 -1.95 5.87 -16.12
CA TRP A 99 -2.50 6.48 -17.33
C TRP A 99 -1.44 7.33 -18.03
N ASP A 100 -1.13 6.98 -19.27
CA ASP A 100 -0.35 7.79 -20.20
C ASP A 100 -1.30 8.68 -21.00
N SER A 101 -1.24 9.98 -20.72
CA SER A 101 -2.07 11.00 -21.36
C SER A 101 -1.68 11.27 -22.82
N ALA A 102 -0.41 11.09 -23.19
CA ALA A 102 0.10 11.35 -24.54
C ALA A 102 -0.23 10.20 -25.49
N ASN A 103 0.00 8.96 -25.06
CA ASN A 103 -0.32 7.75 -25.82
C ASN A 103 -1.77 7.25 -25.60
N ARG A 104 -2.55 7.94 -24.76
CA ARG A 104 -3.94 7.60 -24.38
C ARG A 104 -4.10 6.13 -23.94
N ARG A 105 -3.15 5.62 -23.16
CA ARG A 105 -3.05 4.20 -22.79
C ARG A 105 -2.97 4.02 -21.28
N MET A 106 -3.72 3.06 -20.73
CA MET A 106 -3.51 2.59 -19.36
C MET A 106 -2.35 1.59 -19.34
N ASN A 107 -1.41 1.76 -18.42
CA ASN A 107 -0.25 0.91 -18.25
C ASN A 107 -0.23 0.31 -16.84
N TRP A 108 0.39 -0.86 -16.71
CA TRP A 108 0.59 -1.55 -15.43
C TRP A 108 1.98 -1.19 -14.90
N PHE A 109 2.04 -0.44 -13.81
CA PHE A 109 3.29 0.14 -13.32
C PHE A 109 4.24 -0.94 -12.78
N ASN A 110 5.50 -0.93 -13.20
CA ASN A 110 6.52 -1.90 -12.78
C ASN A 110 7.05 -1.58 -11.38
N THR A 111 6.20 -1.74 -10.36
CA THR A 111 6.42 -1.25 -9.00
C THR A 111 7.76 -1.66 -8.40
N LEU A 112 8.23 -2.89 -8.60
CA LEU A 112 9.51 -3.35 -8.04
C LEU A 112 10.73 -2.90 -8.83
N ASP A 113 10.61 -2.69 -10.15
CA ASP A 113 11.73 -2.21 -10.98
C ASP A 113 11.89 -0.69 -10.79
N ALA A 114 10.78 0.05 -10.74
CA ALA A 114 10.75 1.46 -10.41
C ALA A 114 11.12 1.75 -8.95
N LEU A 115 11.04 0.75 -8.06
CA LEU A 115 11.63 0.79 -6.71
C LEU A 115 13.14 0.59 -6.78
N ALA A 116 13.62 -0.48 -7.42
CA ALA A 116 15.04 -0.79 -7.53
C ALA A 116 15.85 0.32 -8.23
N ASN A 117 15.26 0.97 -9.24
CA ASN A 117 15.90 2.06 -9.98
C ASN A 117 15.88 3.39 -9.21
N ARG A 118 14.73 3.83 -8.69
CA ARG A 118 14.57 5.17 -8.07
C ARG A 118 14.91 5.21 -6.58
N TYR A 119 14.91 4.07 -5.91
CA TYR A 119 15.15 3.93 -4.46
C TYR A 119 16.01 2.69 -4.14
N PRO A 120 17.22 2.53 -4.73
CA PRO A 120 18.05 1.32 -4.57
C PRO A 120 18.45 1.02 -3.11
N GLN A 121 18.39 2.01 -2.22
CA GLN A 121 18.61 1.86 -0.78
C GLN A 121 17.44 1.19 -0.02
N ILE A 122 16.27 1.06 -0.64
CA ILE A 122 15.06 0.53 -0.01
C ILE A 122 14.94 -0.97 -0.25
N GLN A 123 15.13 -1.76 0.81
CA GLN A 123 14.93 -3.21 0.81
C GLN A 123 13.58 -3.55 1.43
N LEU A 124 12.68 -4.15 0.66
CA LEU A 124 11.40 -4.64 1.18
C LEU A 124 11.55 -6.06 1.76
N PRO A 125 10.98 -6.38 2.93
CA PRO A 125 11.07 -7.71 3.52
C PRO A 125 10.56 -8.80 2.56
N ASN A 126 11.37 -9.84 2.36
CA ASN A 126 11.15 -10.95 1.42
C ASN A 126 10.93 -10.54 -0.04
N VAL A 127 11.52 -9.43 -0.48
CA VAL A 127 11.61 -9.07 -1.90
C VAL A 127 13.08 -9.19 -2.33
N PRO A 128 13.44 -10.15 -3.20
CA PRO A 128 14.78 -10.22 -3.79
C PRO A 128 15.15 -8.92 -4.53
N PRO A 129 16.44 -8.57 -4.67
CA PRO A 129 16.86 -7.44 -5.50
C PRO A 129 16.56 -7.67 -6.99
N HIS A 130 16.64 -6.61 -7.81
CA HIS A 130 16.58 -6.76 -9.26
C HIS A 130 17.79 -7.56 -9.78
N GLN A 131 17.58 -8.35 -10.84
CA GLN A 131 18.64 -9.06 -11.56
C GLN A 131 18.46 -8.79 -13.06
N THR A 132 19.56 -8.48 -13.74
CA THR A 132 19.61 -8.48 -15.20
C THR A 132 20.05 -9.88 -15.65
N LEU A 133 19.35 -10.49 -16.60
CA LEU A 133 19.74 -11.79 -17.13
C LEU A 133 20.83 -11.59 -18.20
N PRO A 134 21.95 -12.33 -18.16
CA PRO A 134 22.93 -12.36 -19.25
C PRO A 134 22.31 -12.70 -20.61
N GLU A 135 21.26 -13.53 -20.61
CA GLU A 135 20.54 -14.02 -21.77
C GLU A 135 19.80 -12.93 -22.55
N ASP A 136 19.49 -11.79 -21.92
CA ASP A 136 18.84 -10.64 -22.58
C ASP A 136 19.84 -9.67 -23.24
N GLN A 137 21.15 -9.87 -23.07
CA GLN A 137 22.16 -8.91 -23.55
C GLN A 137 22.21 -8.83 -25.08
N GLY A 138 21.77 -7.69 -25.62
CA GLY A 138 21.68 -7.47 -27.07
C GLY A 138 20.44 -8.06 -27.73
N VAL A 139 19.52 -8.68 -26.96
CA VAL A 139 18.25 -9.19 -27.48
C VAL A 139 17.32 -8.03 -27.79
N THR A 140 16.80 -8.00 -29.02
CA THR A 140 15.84 -6.98 -29.51
C THR A 140 14.43 -7.54 -29.71
N ASP A 141 14.27 -8.86 -29.76
CA ASP A 141 12.96 -9.53 -29.84
C ASP A 141 12.38 -9.72 -28.43
N PHE A 142 11.29 -9.01 -28.14
CA PHE A 142 10.59 -9.10 -26.85
C PHE A 142 10.06 -10.51 -26.55
N SER A 143 9.77 -11.34 -27.56
CA SER A 143 9.33 -12.72 -27.35
C SER A 143 10.44 -13.63 -26.82
N VAL A 144 11.71 -13.33 -27.14
CA VAL A 144 12.89 -14.02 -26.60
C VAL A 144 13.14 -13.57 -25.16
N ILE A 145 13.04 -12.26 -24.88
CA ILE A 145 13.10 -11.71 -23.51
C ILE A 145 12.02 -12.37 -22.63
N VAL A 146 10.78 -12.47 -23.11
CA VAL A 146 9.69 -13.20 -22.42
C VAL A 146 10.08 -14.67 -22.13
N GLN A 147 10.71 -15.37 -23.06
CA GLN A 147 11.15 -16.77 -22.86
C GLN A 147 12.27 -16.87 -21.81
N ASN A 148 13.30 -16.02 -21.89
CA ASN A 148 14.41 -15.95 -20.93
C ASN A 148 13.89 -15.75 -19.49
N HIS A 149 13.03 -14.76 -19.31
CA HIS A 149 12.42 -14.45 -18.01
C HIS A 149 11.48 -15.56 -17.51
N LEU A 150 10.72 -16.23 -18.39
CA LEU A 150 9.87 -17.36 -18.00
C LEU A 150 10.65 -18.62 -17.60
N ALA A 151 11.90 -18.79 -18.05
CA ALA A 151 12.75 -19.92 -17.65
C ALA A 151 13.09 -19.89 -16.14
N LEU A 152 13.06 -18.71 -15.49
CA LEU A 152 13.23 -18.59 -14.03
C LEU A 152 12.14 -19.33 -13.23
N LEU A 153 11.00 -19.64 -13.85
CA LEU A 153 9.93 -20.42 -13.22
C LEU A 153 10.32 -21.90 -13.02
N ASP A 154 11.24 -22.44 -13.83
CA ASP A 154 11.62 -23.87 -13.76
C ASP A 154 12.37 -24.24 -12.47
N ALA A 155 12.88 -23.24 -11.74
CA ALA A 155 13.46 -23.45 -10.42
C ALA A 155 12.41 -23.86 -9.35
N ASN A 156 11.11 -23.63 -9.57
CA ASN A 156 10.07 -24.05 -8.63
C ASN A 156 8.74 -24.40 -9.33
N PRO A 157 8.38 -25.70 -9.46
CA PRO A 157 7.19 -26.11 -10.21
C PRO A 157 5.86 -25.67 -9.56
N LYS A 158 5.82 -25.43 -8.24
CA LYS A 158 4.62 -24.91 -7.57
C LYS A 158 4.37 -23.45 -7.95
N ILE A 159 5.43 -22.64 -7.91
CA ILE A 159 5.36 -21.24 -8.34
C ILE A 159 5.07 -21.16 -9.84
N LYS A 160 5.70 -22.01 -10.68
CA LYS A 160 5.40 -22.08 -12.12
C LYS A 160 3.93 -22.36 -12.41
N ALA A 161 3.32 -23.30 -11.68
CA ALA A 161 1.90 -23.63 -11.83
C ALA A 161 0.98 -22.45 -11.45
N GLU A 162 1.19 -21.83 -10.27
CA GLU A 162 0.39 -20.68 -9.81
C GLU A 162 0.61 -19.42 -10.66
N PHE A 163 1.80 -19.22 -11.20
CA PHE A 163 2.13 -18.08 -12.06
C PHE A 163 1.46 -18.19 -13.44
N LEU A 164 1.48 -19.39 -14.04
CA LEU A 164 0.90 -19.65 -15.36
C LEU A 164 -0.60 -20.01 -15.33
N ALA A 165 -1.19 -20.19 -14.15
CA ALA A 165 -2.64 -20.32 -13.98
C ALA A 165 -3.40 -18.99 -14.19
N GLU A 166 -2.69 -17.85 -14.20
CA GLU A 166 -3.23 -16.52 -14.49
C GLU A 166 -3.02 -16.16 -15.97
N PRO A 167 -4.08 -16.07 -16.80
CA PRO A 167 -3.94 -15.71 -18.22
C PRO A 167 -3.35 -14.31 -18.45
N ASP A 168 -3.59 -13.34 -17.56
CA ASP A 168 -3.12 -11.95 -17.72
C ASP A 168 -1.82 -11.66 -16.92
N TRP A 169 -1.01 -12.70 -16.67
CA TRP A 169 0.20 -12.62 -15.82
C TRP A 169 1.18 -11.52 -16.25
N LEU A 170 1.30 -11.24 -17.55
CA LEU A 170 2.23 -10.23 -18.06
C LEU A 170 1.82 -8.81 -17.66
N ASN A 171 0.54 -8.57 -17.42
CA ASN A 171 -0.01 -7.31 -16.93
C ASN A 171 -0.07 -7.29 -15.39
N LEU A 172 -0.53 -8.36 -14.75
CA LEU A 172 -0.73 -8.41 -13.31
C LEU A 172 0.58 -8.60 -12.53
N TYR A 173 1.47 -9.48 -13.01
CA TYR A 173 2.72 -9.86 -12.34
C TYR A 173 3.94 -9.22 -13.01
N GLY A 174 3.91 -9.12 -14.34
CA GLY A 174 5.05 -8.76 -15.18
C GLY A 174 6.02 -9.93 -15.36
N LEU A 175 7.14 -9.67 -16.03
CA LEU A 175 8.19 -10.68 -16.22
C LEU A 175 8.73 -11.19 -14.87
N PRO A 176 8.97 -12.50 -14.68
CA PRO A 176 9.80 -12.98 -13.58
C PRO A 176 11.22 -12.41 -13.74
N ILE A 177 11.81 -11.83 -12.69
CA ILE A 177 13.12 -11.15 -12.75
C ILE A 177 14.20 -11.89 -11.96
N ARG A 178 13.86 -12.50 -10.82
CA ARG A 178 14.81 -13.23 -9.98
C ARG A 178 14.13 -14.33 -9.19
N TYR A 179 14.75 -15.51 -9.19
CA TYR A 179 14.50 -16.56 -8.20
C TYR A 179 15.56 -16.48 -7.08
N GLU A 180 15.18 -16.75 -5.84
CA GLU A 180 16.07 -16.77 -4.68
C GLU A 180 15.64 -17.86 -3.70
N GLU A 181 16.59 -18.69 -3.27
CA GLU A 181 16.41 -19.61 -2.14
C GLU A 181 17.17 -19.08 -0.94
N ARG A 182 16.61 -19.27 0.26
CA ARG A 182 17.18 -18.80 1.51
C ARG A 182 17.08 -19.88 2.58
N GLU A 183 18.19 -20.11 3.26
CA GLU A 183 18.22 -20.98 4.43
C GLU A 183 17.36 -20.37 5.55
N VAL A 184 16.45 -21.17 6.09
CA VAL A 184 15.68 -20.83 7.29
C VAL A 184 15.62 -22.07 8.18
N ASN A 185 15.97 -21.92 9.45
CA ASN A 185 15.96 -23.00 10.45
C ASN A 185 16.73 -24.27 10.01
N GLY A 186 17.86 -24.12 9.31
CA GLY A 186 18.69 -25.23 8.82
C GLY A 186 18.16 -25.96 7.58
N ASN A 187 17.05 -25.50 6.97
CA ASN A 187 16.61 -25.94 5.65
C ASN A 187 17.10 -24.93 4.60
N PRO A 188 18.03 -25.29 3.68
CA PRO A 188 18.54 -24.39 2.64
C PRO A 188 17.47 -23.81 1.70
N GLN A 189 16.36 -24.53 1.53
CA GLN A 189 15.19 -24.11 0.76
C GLN A 189 14.04 -23.66 1.66
N GLY A 190 14.33 -23.30 2.93
CA GLY A 190 13.34 -22.95 3.96
C GLY A 190 12.43 -21.79 3.56
N LEU A 191 12.93 -20.86 2.75
CA LEU A 191 12.13 -19.89 2.01
C LEU A 191 12.60 -19.84 0.54
N GLN A 192 11.69 -20.04 -0.39
CA GLN A 192 11.88 -19.88 -1.83
C GLN A 192 11.08 -18.66 -2.31
N LEU A 193 11.68 -17.80 -3.12
CA LEU A 193 11.12 -16.52 -3.57
C LEU A 193 11.26 -16.36 -5.08
N LEU A 194 10.19 -15.92 -5.74
CA LEU A 194 10.23 -15.43 -7.13
C LEU A 194 9.76 -13.99 -7.19
N ARG A 195 10.66 -13.06 -7.48
CA ARG A 195 10.36 -11.67 -7.81
C ARG A 195 9.94 -11.58 -9.28
N ALA A 196 8.77 -11.01 -9.54
CA ALA A 196 8.41 -10.44 -10.84
C ALA A 196 8.46 -8.90 -10.79
N GLN A 197 8.03 -8.20 -11.83
CA GLN A 197 8.09 -6.73 -11.91
C GLN A 197 7.09 -6.03 -10.98
N ARG A 198 5.98 -6.70 -10.63
CA ARG A 198 4.85 -6.13 -9.87
C ARG A 198 4.43 -6.93 -8.63
N ILE A 199 4.85 -8.20 -8.52
CA ILE A 199 4.48 -9.12 -7.43
C ILE A 199 5.71 -9.94 -6.98
N VAL A 200 5.64 -10.54 -5.78
CA VAL A 200 6.54 -11.62 -5.37
C VAL A 200 5.72 -12.84 -4.97
N PHE A 201 6.13 -14.01 -5.45
CA PHE A 201 5.63 -15.31 -4.98
C PHE A 201 6.60 -15.86 -3.94
N GLU A 202 6.07 -16.50 -2.90
CA GLU A 202 6.87 -17.11 -1.83
C GLU A 202 6.39 -18.53 -1.48
N VAL A 203 7.32 -19.42 -1.17
CA VAL A 203 7.03 -20.76 -0.62
C VAL A 203 7.88 -20.96 0.62
N TRP A 204 7.22 -21.16 1.77
CA TRP A 204 7.88 -21.46 3.04
C TRP A 204 7.92 -22.97 3.25
N ASN A 205 9.11 -23.57 3.17
CA ASN A 205 9.33 -25.00 3.45
C ASN A 205 9.74 -25.25 4.92
N VAL A 206 9.57 -24.24 5.78
CA VAL A 206 9.55 -24.35 7.25
C VAL A 206 8.34 -23.59 7.80
N PRO A 207 7.85 -23.88 9.03
CA PRO A 207 6.71 -23.16 9.58
C PRO A 207 7.01 -21.66 9.77
N ALA A 208 6.18 -20.80 9.17
CA ALA A 208 6.30 -19.34 9.28
C ALA A 208 4.93 -18.67 9.54
N PRO A 209 4.86 -17.62 10.41
CA PRO A 209 3.58 -17.06 10.87
C PRO A 209 2.68 -16.55 9.73
N GLY A 210 1.42 -16.98 9.74
CA GLY A 210 0.42 -16.55 8.75
C GLY A 210 0.57 -17.19 7.36
N THR A 211 1.44 -18.19 7.21
CA THR A 211 1.66 -18.90 5.94
C THR A 211 1.37 -20.39 6.09
N ALA A 212 0.92 -21.03 5.00
CA ALA A 212 0.72 -22.47 4.97
C ALA A 212 2.00 -23.18 4.48
N LEU A 213 2.49 -24.15 5.25
CA LEU A 213 3.73 -24.87 4.97
C LEU A 213 3.72 -25.51 3.57
N GLY A 214 4.70 -25.14 2.75
CA GLY A 214 4.87 -25.65 1.38
C GLY A 214 3.82 -25.15 0.37
N ALA A 215 2.92 -24.23 0.75
CA ALA A 215 1.99 -23.58 -0.18
C ALA A 215 2.61 -22.33 -0.82
N VAL A 216 2.02 -21.86 -1.91
CA VAL A 216 2.43 -20.64 -2.61
C VAL A 216 1.71 -19.43 -2.04
N GLY A 217 2.45 -18.56 -1.35
CA GLY A 217 2.02 -17.22 -0.98
C GLY A 217 2.25 -16.21 -2.10
N ARG A 218 1.45 -15.13 -2.10
CA ARG A 218 1.60 -13.97 -2.98
C ARG A 218 1.73 -12.70 -2.14
N GLN A 219 2.73 -11.89 -2.42
CA GLN A 219 2.97 -10.62 -1.73
C GLN A 219 2.41 -9.45 -2.55
N ASN A 220 1.37 -8.79 -2.03
CA ASN A 220 0.88 -7.51 -2.54
C ASN A 220 1.97 -6.42 -2.41
N VAL A 221 2.63 -6.06 -3.50
CA VAL A 221 3.71 -5.05 -3.49
C VAL A 221 3.18 -3.63 -3.22
N PRO A 222 2.05 -3.16 -3.80
CA PRO A 222 1.49 -1.85 -3.47
C PRO A 222 1.20 -1.67 -1.97
N ASP A 223 0.63 -2.69 -1.32
CA ASP A 223 0.40 -2.70 0.13
C ASP A 223 1.70 -2.67 0.95
N LYS A 224 2.83 -3.09 0.39
CA LYS A 224 4.16 -2.90 0.99
C LYS A 224 4.69 -1.48 0.81
N VAL A 225 4.67 -0.93 -0.42
CA VAL A 225 5.19 0.44 -0.66
C VAL A 225 4.31 1.55 -0.07
N LYS A 226 2.99 1.34 0.09
CA LYS A 226 2.09 2.26 0.80
C LYS A 226 2.59 2.57 2.23
N LYS A 227 3.27 1.63 2.88
CA LYS A 227 3.80 1.76 4.26
C LYS A 227 5.08 2.59 4.36
N LEU A 228 5.70 2.97 3.24
CA LEU A 228 6.93 3.75 3.19
C LEU A 228 6.64 5.22 2.87
N SER A 229 7.16 6.17 3.65
CA SER A 229 6.94 7.61 3.39
C SER A 229 7.52 8.04 2.04
N ASN A 230 6.66 8.57 1.15
CA ASN A 230 7.03 9.12 -0.16
C ASN A 230 7.91 8.22 -1.08
N VAL A 231 7.78 6.89 -0.95
CA VAL A 231 8.43 5.89 -1.83
C VAL A 231 7.38 5.26 -2.74
N ILE A 232 7.50 5.48 -4.05
CA ILE A 232 6.51 5.14 -5.11
C ILE A 232 5.17 5.88 -4.98
N ILE A 233 4.49 5.73 -3.83
CA ILE A 233 3.19 6.34 -3.54
C ILE A 233 3.45 7.56 -2.63
N PRO A 234 3.17 8.80 -3.08
CA PRO A 234 3.37 9.99 -2.25
C PRO A 234 2.40 10.01 -1.08
N ASP A 235 2.82 10.55 0.06
CA ASP A 235 2.03 10.50 1.29
C ASP A 235 0.69 11.25 1.15
N ALA A 236 0.66 12.31 0.34
CA ALA A 236 -0.56 13.06 0.02
C ALA A 236 -1.64 12.25 -0.72
N ALA A 237 -1.29 11.13 -1.36
CA ALA A 237 -2.25 10.24 -2.03
C ALA A 237 -2.79 9.12 -1.13
N LYS A 238 -2.27 8.97 0.10
CA LYS A 238 -2.59 7.84 1.00
C LYS A 238 -3.87 8.02 1.84
N PRO A 239 -4.28 9.23 2.27
CA PRO A 239 -5.58 9.41 2.92
C PRO A 239 -6.74 9.06 1.95
N PRO A 240 -7.81 8.41 2.43
CA PRO A 240 -9.07 8.37 1.70
C PRO A 240 -9.73 9.77 1.67
N VAL A 241 -10.76 9.91 0.85
CA VAL A 241 -11.56 11.13 0.68
C VAL A 241 -13.02 10.87 1.06
N LEU A 242 -13.69 11.88 1.62
CA LEU A 242 -15.12 11.84 1.91
C LEU A 242 -15.95 11.86 0.61
N ALA A 243 -17.14 11.28 0.62
CA ALA A 243 -18.04 11.26 -0.53
C ALA A 243 -18.32 12.65 -1.14
N GLY A 244 -18.51 13.68 -0.29
CA GLY A 244 -18.67 15.06 -0.73
C GLY A 244 -17.43 15.70 -1.38
N GLN A 245 -16.23 15.14 -1.14
CA GLN A 245 -15.00 15.54 -1.83
C GLN A 245 -14.82 14.76 -3.14
N ALA A 246 -15.22 13.48 -3.17
CA ALA A 246 -15.14 12.62 -4.35
C ALA A 246 -16.10 13.03 -5.48
N ALA A 247 -17.21 13.69 -5.16
CA ALA A 247 -18.22 14.19 -6.11
C ALA A 247 -18.01 15.66 -6.55
N GLY A 248 -16.99 16.36 -6.04
CA GLY A 248 -16.75 17.77 -6.32
C GLY A 248 -15.89 18.02 -7.58
N PRO A 249 -16.07 19.16 -8.28
CA PRO A 249 -15.11 19.60 -9.29
C PRO A 249 -13.75 19.84 -8.63
N ALA A 250 -12.68 19.28 -9.21
CA ALA A 250 -11.42 19.11 -8.52
C ALA A 250 -10.73 20.42 -8.11
N SER A 251 -10.46 20.57 -6.82
CA SER A 251 -9.20 21.17 -6.38
C SER A 251 -8.06 20.38 -7.02
N ALA A 252 -7.11 21.05 -7.67
CA ALA A 252 -6.05 20.38 -8.42
C ALA A 252 -5.28 19.36 -7.55
N PRO A 253 -4.93 18.17 -8.08
CA PRO A 253 -4.17 17.18 -7.32
C PRO A 253 -2.83 17.77 -6.87
N PRO A 254 -2.35 17.43 -5.67
CA PRO A 254 -1.12 18.01 -5.13
C PRO A 254 0.09 17.58 -5.96
N THR A 255 0.62 18.51 -6.77
CA THR A 255 1.87 18.34 -7.51
C THR A 255 2.99 18.04 -6.53
N ALA A 256 3.61 16.86 -6.65
CA ALA A 256 4.84 16.57 -5.94
C ALA A 256 5.94 17.53 -6.45
N ALA A 257 6.48 18.37 -5.56
CA ALA A 257 7.53 19.31 -5.93
C ALA A 257 8.78 18.52 -6.40
N PRO A 258 9.33 18.80 -7.60
CA PRO A 258 10.51 18.10 -8.09
C PRO A 258 11.72 18.41 -7.20
N GLN A 259 12.41 17.38 -6.74
CA GLN A 259 13.69 17.55 -6.07
C GLN A 259 14.73 18.03 -7.10
N PRO A 260 15.51 19.10 -6.81
CA PRO A 260 16.51 19.60 -7.74
C PRO A 260 17.70 18.62 -7.82
N VAL A 261 17.84 17.95 -8.97
CA VAL A 261 19.07 17.22 -9.33
C VAL A 261 20.14 18.21 -9.81
N SER A 262 21.19 18.36 -9.01
CA SER A 262 22.33 19.24 -9.30
C SER A 262 23.18 18.70 -10.47
N PRO A 263 23.40 19.48 -11.55
CA PRO A 263 24.42 19.14 -12.55
C PRO A 263 25.84 19.24 -11.96
N PRO A 264 26.80 18.41 -12.42
CA PRO A 264 28.21 18.52 -12.01
C PRO A 264 28.88 19.76 -12.59
N ALA A 265 29.80 20.37 -11.84
CA ALA A 265 30.43 21.65 -12.17
C ALA A 265 31.76 21.50 -12.94
N PRO A 266 32.03 22.36 -13.95
CA PRO A 266 33.35 22.60 -14.52
C PRO A 266 33.97 23.93 -14.03
N THR A 267 35.29 23.93 -13.76
CA THR A 267 36.09 25.07 -13.26
C THR A 267 37.56 24.90 -13.71
N PRO A 268 38.37 25.95 -14.04
CA PRO A 268 38.11 27.39 -14.10
C PRO A 268 37.75 27.89 -15.53
N ALA A 269 38.39 28.79 -16.31
CA ALA A 269 39.72 29.43 -16.39
C ALA A 269 39.60 30.92 -16.88
N PRO A 270 40.66 31.77 -16.89
CA PRO A 270 40.48 33.23 -16.79
C PRO A 270 40.79 34.08 -18.05
N THR A 271 40.20 35.28 -18.10
CA THR A 271 40.72 36.49 -18.79
C THR A 271 40.13 37.75 -18.13
N ALA A 272 40.85 38.88 -18.16
CA ALA A 272 40.59 40.07 -17.34
C ALA A 272 39.53 41.04 -17.91
N ALA A 273 39.00 41.92 -17.04
CA ALA A 273 37.97 42.91 -17.37
C ALA A 273 38.53 44.35 -17.52
N PRO A 274 37.93 45.19 -18.37
CA PRO A 274 38.09 46.66 -18.34
C PRO A 274 37.12 47.35 -17.35
N PRO A 275 37.40 48.58 -16.87
CA PRO A 275 36.53 49.32 -15.94
C PRO A 275 35.30 49.99 -16.59
N PRO A 276 34.29 50.42 -15.80
CA PRO A 276 32.97 50.83 -16.31
C PRO A 276 32.84 52.33 -16.64
N VAL A 277 31.96 52.63 -17.60
CA VAL A 277 31.35 53.96 -17.78
C VAL A 277 29.94 53.93 -17.19
N ARG A 278 29.57 54.97 -16.42
CA ARG A 278 28.25 55.09 -15.81
C ARG A 278 27.21 55.55 -16.84
N SER A 279 26.05 54.90 -16.85
CA SER A 279 24.78 55.48 -17.32
C SER A 279 23.77 55.40 -16.17
N THR A 280 22.81 56.32 -16.13
CA THR A 280 21.89 56.52 -15.00
C THR A 280 20.48 56.08 -15.34
N GLU A 281 19.96 55.11 -14.59
CA GLU A 281 18.58 54.62 -14.67
C GLU A 281 18.00 54.56 -13.24
N PRO A 282 16.72 54.92 -12.99
CA PRO A 282 16.27 55.32 -11.66
C PRO A 282 16.01 54.16 -10.71
N THR A 283 16.30 54.39 -9.42
CA THR A 283 16.11 53.46 -8.31
C THR A 283 14.64 53.00 -8.16
N PRO A 284 14.35 51.69 -8.27
CA PRO A 284 13.07 51.15 -7.82
C PRO A 284 12.97 51.27 -6.30
N ALA A 285 11.88 51.84 -5.78
CA ALA A 285 11.68 51.98 -4.35
C ALA A 285 11.55 50.61 -3.66
N THR A 286 12.26 50.40 -2.56
CA THR A 286 12.18 49.18 -1.76
C THR A 286 10.80 49.00 -1.14
N THR A 287 9.93 48.23 -1.79
CA THR A 287 8.70 47.74 -1.16
C THR A 287 9.07 46.77 -0.04
N ALA A 288 8.72 47.13 1.20
CA ALA A 288 8.92 46.25 2.34
C ALA A 288 8.09 44.97 2.17
N VAL A 289 8.75 43.81 2.18
CA VAL A 289 8.05 42.51 2.17
C VAL A 289 7.19 42.39 3.43
N PRO A 290 5.87 42.12 3.30
CA PRO A 290 5.04 41.90 4.47
C PRO A 290 5.48 40.61 5.17
N VAL A 291 5.95 40.73 6.42
CA VAL A 291 6.23 39.57 7.26
C VAL A 291 4.91 38.87 7.51
N ALA A 292 4.72 37.71 6.87
CA ALA A 292 3.54 36.89 7.07
C ALA A 292 3.51 36.41 8.53
N SER A 293 2.62 37.01 9.33
CA SER A 293 2.43 36.62 10.72
C SER A 293 1.91 35.19 10.78
N ILE A 294 2.66 34.31 11.45
CA ILE A 294 2.21 32.94 11.74
C ILE A 294 0.88 33.06 12.50
N PRO A 295 -0.23 32.50 11.98
CA PRO A 295 -1.50 32.54 12.70
C PRO A 295 -1.34 31.81 14.03
N GLY A 296 -1.67 32.49 15.13
CA GLY A 296 -1.73 31.85 16.45
C GLY A 296 -2.68 30.64 16.45
N PRO A 297 -2.55 29.71 17.42
CA PRO A 297 -3.34 28.49 17.46
C PRO A 297 -4.83 28.81 17.38
N ARG A 298 -5.47 28.38 16.28
CA ARG A 298 -6.88 28.66 16.01
C ARG A 298 -7.75 27.79 16.91
N THR A 299 -8.29 28.36 17.99
CA THR A 299 -9.39 27.76 18.73
C THR A 299 -10.63 27.67 17.82
N LEU A 300 -11.15 26.45 17.63
CA LEU A 300 -12.36 26.25 16.83
C LEU A 300 -13.59 26.73 17.62
N PRO A 301 -14.59 27.40 17.00
CA PRO A 301 -15.73 28.00 17.72
C PRO A 301 -16.64 27.02 18.47
N ARG A 302 -16.47 25.72 18.20
CA ARG A 302 -16.93 24.60 19.01
C ARG A 302 -15.75 23.62 19.09
N GLY A 303 -15.60 22.94 20.23
CA GLY A 303 -14.56 21.92 20.39
C GLY A 303 -14.71 20.80 19.36
N LEU A 304 -13.66 19.96 19.22
CA LEU A 304 -13.64 18.81 18.33
C LEU A 304 -14.43 17.63 18.93
N THR A 305 -15.69 17.91 19.31
CA THR A 305 -16.60 17.00 19.98
C THR A 305 -16.99 15.86 19.05
N GLY A 306 -16.52 14.65 19.36
CA GLY A 306 -16.63 13.46 18.50
C GLY A 306 -15.29 12.99 17.94
N TYR A 307 -14.25 13.82 17.97
CA TYR A 307 -12.89 13.44 17.53
C TYR A 307 -12.02 13.04 18.72
N GLY A 308 -11.03 12.20 18.42
CA GLY A 308 -10.09 11.69 19.40
C GLY A 308 -8.77 11.23 18.81
N ILE A 309 -7.90 10.75 19.69
CA ILE A 309 -6.55 10.29 19.34
C ILE A 309 -6.32 8.84 19.80
N GLN A 310 -5.62 8.06 18.98
CA GLN A 310 -5.06 6.77 19.39
C GLN A 310 -3.61 6.96 19.84
N GLY A 311 -3.23 6.34 20.95
CA GLY A 311 -1.88 6.46 21.54
C GLY A 311 -1.62 5.33 22.54
N GLU A 312 -0.49 5.41 23.26
CA GLU A 312 -0.16 4.48 24.35
C GLU A 312 -0.20 5.23 25.69
N PHE A 313 -1.38 5.21 26.31
CA PHE A 313 -1.78 5.90 27.52
C PHE A 313 -1.91 4.93 28.72
N ARG A 314 -0.95 4.01 28.89
CA ARG A 314 -0.84 3.15 30.09
C ARG A 314 0.49 3.37 30.81
N ARG A 315 0.96 4.62 30.83
CA ARG A 315 2.28 5.08 31.29
C ARG A 315 2.18 5.90 32.61
N PRO A 316 3.30 6.32 33.22
CA PRO A 316 3.25 7.23 34.37
C PRO A 316 2.71 8.63 34.03
N ASP A 317 2.80 9.06 32.76
CA ASP A 317 2.47 10.41 32.28
C ASP A 317 1.05 10.55 31.68
N ASP A 318 0.20 9.53 31.82
CA ASP A 318 -1.18 9.47 31.28
C ASP A 318 -1.99 10.75 31.51
N GLY A 319 -1.84 11.38 32.68
CA GLY A 319 -2.52 12.62 33.03
C GLY A 319 -2.09 13.80 32.15
N ARG A 320 -0.79 13.99 31.93
CA ARG A 320 -0.26 15.04 31.06
C ARG A 320 -0.68 14.83 29.61
N LEU A 321 -0.72 13.58 29.15
CA LEU A 321 -1.22 13.24 27.82
C LEU A 321 -2.71 13.59 27.70
N ALA A 322 -3.51 13.28 28.71
CA ALA A 322 -4.93 13.63 28.76
C ALA A 322 -5.17 15.16 28.79
N ASP A 323 -4.33 15.92 29.49
CA ASP A 323 -4.36 17.40 29.51
C ASP A 323 -4.02 18.01 28.14
N LEU A 324 -3.16 17.35 27.35
CA LEU A 324 -2.88 17.75 25.96
C LEU A 324 -4.06 17.41 25.03
N VAL A 325 -4.78 16.30 25.26
CA VAL A 325 -5.97 15.93 24.47
C VAL A 325 -7.11 16.92 24.70
N THR A 326 -7.43 17.24 25.95
CA THR A 326 -8.45 18.26 26.28
C THR A 326 -8.02 19.66 25.83
N GLY A 327 -6.74 20.01 26.00
CA GLY A 327 -6.17 21.28 25.52
C GLY A 327 -6.22 21.45 23.99
N ALA A 328 -6.13 20.35 23.23
CA ALA A 328 -6.36 20.33 21.79
C ALA A 328 -7.85 20.37 21.39
N GLY A 329 -8.77 20.39 22.36
CA GLY A 329 -10.21 20.41 22.14
C GLY A 329 -10.82 19.06 21.71
N LEU A 330 -10.04 17.98 21.75
CA LEU A 330 -10.50 16.60 21.50
C LEU A 330 -11.21 16.04 22.72
N ASN A 331 -12.16 15.10 22.53
CA ASN A 331 -12.89 14.50 23.64
C ASN A 331 -13.01 12.96 23.60
N TRP A 332 -12.25 12.28 22.74
CA TRP A 332 -12.10 10.82 22.72
C TRP A 332 -10.62 10.39 22.81
N VAL A 333 -10.37 9.24 23.43
CA VAL A 333 -9.08 8.54 23.40
C VAL A 333 -9.27 7.06 23.08
N LYS A 334 -8.36 6.48 22.29
CA LYS A 334 -8.35 5.06 21.94
C LYS A 334 -7.06 4.39 22.40
N GLN A 335 -7.20 3.30 23.15
CA GLN A 335 -6.10 2.54 23.75
C GLN A 335 -6.18 1.06 23.34
N GLN A 336 -5.04 0.45 23.01
CA GLN A 336 -4.95 -1.00 22.85
C GLN A 336 -4.72 -1.67 24.20
N ILE A 337 -5.37 -2.81 24.44
CA ILE A 337 -5.24 -3.60 25.67
C ILE A 337 -4.67 -4.97 25.29
N PRO A 338 -3.34 -5.16 25.44
CA PRO A 338 -2.71 -6.48 25.30
C PRO A 338 -3.23 -7.44 26.38
N TRP A 339 -4.00 -8.44 25.98
CA TRP A 339 -4.57 -9.45 26.88
C TRP A 339 -3.45 -10.21 27.61
N GLN A 340 -2.32 -10.49 26.95
CA GLN A 340 -1.10 -11.05 27.56
C GLN A 340 -0.46 -10.20 28.68
N GLU A 341 -0.77 -8.90 28.77
CA GLU A 341 -0.29 -8.02 29.85
C GLU A 341 -1.32 -7.88 30.99
N VAL A 342 -2.61 -8.09 30.68
CA VAL A 342 -3.69 -8.09 31.66
C VAL A 342 -3.79 -9.45 32.35
N GLU A 343 -3.90 -10.55 31.60
CA GLU A 343 -3.97 -11.89 32.17
C GLU A 343 -2.57 -12.51 32.22
N THR A 344 -1.96 -12.47 33.40
CA THR A 344 -0.55 -12.86 33.61
C THR A 344 -0.36 -14.37 33.79
N ARG A 345 -1.41 -15.05 34.24
CA ARG A 345 -1.54 -16.52 34.39
C ARG A 345 -3.03 -16.87 34.21
N PRO A 346 -3.41 -18.11 33.84
CA PRO A 346 -4.81 -18.47 33.65
C PRO A 346 -5.71 -18.05 34.84
N GLY A 347 -6.70 -17.19 34.57
CA GLY A 347 -7.62 -16.63 35.56
C GLY A 347 -7.06 -15.51 36.46
N VAL A 348 -5.80 -15.09 36.28
CA VAL A 348 -5.12 -14.09 37.13
C VAL A 348 -4.91 -12.78 36.37
N PHE A 349 -5.87 -11.86 36.57
CA PHE A 349 -5.93 -10.58 35.86
C PHE A 349 -5.37 -9.40 36.66
N ASN A 350 -4.47 -8.64 36.06
CA ASN A 350 -3.93 -7.37 36.53
C ASN A 350 -4.56 -6.20 35.75
N TRP A 351 -5.68 -5.68 36.26
CA TRP A 351 -6.38 -4.54 35.64
C TRP A 351 -5.77 -3.18 35.97
N GLY A 352 -4.89 -3.07 36.98
CA GLY A 352 -4.40 -1.79 37.53
C GLY A 352 -3.88 -0.76 36.51
N PRO A 353 -3.10 -1.12 35.48
CA PRO A 353 -2.68 -0.16 34.44
C PRO A 353 -3.86 0.35 33.59
N THR A 354 -4.83 -0.52 33.29
CA THR A 354 -6.05 -0.20 32.53
C THR A 354 -7.00 0.65 33.39
N ASP A 355 -7.16 0.32 34.66
CA ASP A 355 -7.99 1.09 35.61
C ASP A 355 -7.42 2.49 35.83
N ARG A 356 -6.09 2.63 35.96
CA ARG A 356 -5.43 3.94 36.07
C ARG A 356 -5.69 4.79 34.81
N PHE A 357 -5.54 4.22 33.62
CA PHE A 357 -5.87 4.89 32.36
C PHE A 357 -7.34 5.34 32.33
N VAL A 358 -8.28 4.42 32.58
CA VAL A 358 -9.73 4.69 32.52
C VAL A 358 -10.12 5.80 33.50
N ASN A 359 -9.63 5.75 34.73
CA ASN A 359 -9.91 6.76 35.75
C ASN A 359 -9.25 8.12 35.41
N THR A 360 -8.04 8.12 34.88
CA THR A 360 -7.28 9.33 34.52
C THR A 360 -7.93 10.09 33.36
N MET A 361 -8.48 9.37 32.39
CA MET A 361 -9.18 9.92 31.21
C MET A 361 -10.61 10.34 31.55
N ARG A 362 -11.39 9.50 32.25
CA ARG A 362 -12.74 9.87 32.72
C ARG A 362 -12.73 11.06 33.67
N GLY A 363 -11.71 11.17 34.54
CA GLY A 363 -11.52 12.33 35.43
C GLY A 363 -11.28 13.66 34.71
N ARG A 364 -11.07 13.64 33.39
CA ARG A 364 -10.93 14.81 32.50
C ARG A 364 -12.08 14.95 31.50
N GLY A 365 -13.15 14.18 31.66
CA GLY A 365 -14.31 14.19 30.74
C GLY A 365 -14.04 13.56 29.37
N LEU A 366 -12.94 12.80 29.20
CA LEU A 366 -12.62 12.13 27.95
C LEU A 366 -13.41 10.82 27.81
N ASN A 367 -14.00 10.62 26.64
CA ASN A 367 -14.61 9.36 26.22
C ASN A 367 -13.52 8.36 25.82
N ILE A 368 -13.77 7.06 26.00
CA ILE A 368 -12.75 6.02 25.90
C ILE A 368 -13.20 4.89 24.97
N MET A 369 -12.32 4.52 24.04
CA MET A 369 -12.43 3.30 23.25
C MET A 369 -11.28 2.35 23.60
N LEU A 370 -11.59 1.09 23.91
CA LEU A 370 -10.61 0.03 24.17
C LEU A 370 -10.61 -0.98 23.01
N SER A 371 -9.42 -1.45 22.62
CA SER A 371 -9.24 -2.48 21.60
C SER A 371 -8.37 -3.60 22.15
N VAL A 372 -8.96 -4.77 22.40
CA VAL A 372 -8.24 -5.93 22.94
C VAL A 372 -7.38 -6.57 21.84
N VAL A 373 -6.11 -6.84 22.15
CA VAL A 373 -5.10 -7.40 21.23
C VAL A 373 -4.23 -8.43 21.95
N LYS A 374 -3.39 -9.19 21.23
CA LYS A 374 -2.32 -10.06 21.78
C LYS A 374 -2.74 -11.00 22.93
N ALA A 375 -3.27 -12.18 22.61
CA ALA A 375 -3.63 -13.20 23.60
C ALA A 375 -2.41 -13.75 24.39
N PRO A 376 -2.59 -14.23 25.65
CA PRO A 376 -1.53 -14.84 26.45
C PRO A 376 -1.03 -16.19 25.89
N ASP A 377 0.25 -16.51 26.08
CA ASP A 377 0.86 -17.75 25.57
C ASP A 377 0.29 -19.04 26.15
N PHE A 378 -0.28 -19.01 27.36
CA PHE A 378 -0.93 -20.18 27.96
C PHE A 378 -2.28 -20.54 27.30
N TYR A 379 -2.86 -19.66 26.48
CA TYR A 379 -4.02 -19.95 25.62
C TYR A 379 -3.67 -20.10 24.14
N LYS A 380 -2.38 -20.02 23.78
CA LYS A 380 -1.89 -20.35 22.43
C LYS A 380 -1.66 -21.86 22.34
N ALA A 381 -1.99 -22.44 21.18
CA ALA A 381 -1.57 -23.80 20.84
C ALA A 381 -0.03 -23.91 20.92
N GLU A 382 0.50 -25.12 21.16
CA GLU A 382 1.94 -25.33 21.40
C GLU A 382 2.82 -24.74 20.28
N GLN A 383 2.36 -24.85 19.02
CA GLN A 383 2.98 -24.29 17.81
C GLN A 383 2.98 -22.74 17.74
N SER A 384 2.49 -22.06 18.78
CA SER A 384 2.37 -20.59 18.86
C SER A 384 2.84 -20.03 20.20
N LYS A 385 3.44 -20.85 21.07
CA LYS A 385 4.14 -20.41 22.28
C LYS A 385 5.55 -19.97 21.89
N VAL A 386 5.81 -18.66 21.90
CA VAL A 386 7.15 -18.13 21.61
C VAL A 386 8.02 -18.28 22.86
N ILE A 387 9.04 -19.14 22.80
CA ILE A 387 10.10 -19.14 23.80
C ILE A 387 10.99 -17.92 23.53
N ILE A 388 10.88 -16.91 24.39
CA ILE A 388 11.83 -15.79 24.44
C ILE A 388 12.93 -16.18 25.45
N ILE A 389 14.18 -16.05 25.02
CA ILE A 389 15.40 -16.13 25.85
C ILE A 389 16.08 -14.77 25.74
#